data_AF-A0ABD2LN27-F1
#
_entry.id   AF-A0ABD2LN27-F1
#
_cell.length_a   1.000
_cell.length_b   1.000
_cell.length_c   1.000
_cell.angle_alpha   90.00
_cell.angle_beta   90.00
_cell.angle_gamma   90.00
#
_symmetry.space_group_name_H-M   'P 1'
#
loop_
_entity.id
_entity.type
_entity.pdbx_description
1 polymer ?
#
loop_
_entity_poly.entity_id
_entity_poly.type
_entity_poly.pdbx_seq_one_letter_code
_entity_poly.pdbx_strand_id
1 'polypeptide(L)'
;MEGGATSIITSTIGNESNLNELNSVVSVENETITNLEEEADLIIKAFGADFEEKNARQCPGCGEIYAQKIGCNYVRCPNLQCNTWFCWGCGKDDISWMHFLVKRCKPGYEDILKALYPLQFFVFLPLSVNFGVPAYFAKRTQINSVLVKICLFVVLLPIGSALSVLSLFPITFIWLFYLALSFVKLIPIVGQISMLFEFAEYITSFFGYGDWFGSYKRAEEGRRAERARNRLHRLEQRKRRIKTP
;
A
#
# COMPACT_ATOMS: atom_id res chain seq x y z
N MET A 1 -39.71 71.72 30.98
CA MET A 1 -38.39 71.77 30.32
C MET A 1 -38.19 70.39 29.71
N GLU A 2 -38.64 70.27 28.46
CA GLU A 2 -37.76 70.04 27.28
C GLU A 2 -37.42 68.54 27.20
N GLY A 3 -37.90 67.75 26.23
CA GLY A 3 -38.17 68.02 24.82
C GLY A 3 -37.12 67.26 24.01
N GLY A 4 -37.53 66.28 23.17
CA GLY A 4 -36.55 65.57 22.33
C GLY A 4 -37.05 64.26 21.73
N ALA A 5 -38.13 64.29 20.97
CA ALA A 5 -38.49 63.22 20.05
C ALA A 5 -37.50 63.22 18.86
N THR A 6 -36.88 62.07 18.56
CA THR A 6 -36.20 61.83 17.29
C THR A 6 -36.80 60.60 16.64
N SER A 7 -37.67 60.86 15.67
CA SER A 7 -38.21 59.91 14.70
C SER A 7 -37.14 59.61 13.65
N ILE A 8 -36.68 58.37 13.55
CA ILE A 8 -35.95 57.88 12.38
C ILE A 8 -36.92 56.98 11.60
N ILE A 9 -37.46 57.55 10.53
CA ILE A 9 -38.19 56.84 9.48
C ILE A 9 -37.11 56.30 8.55
N THR A 10 -36.87 54.98 8.57
CA THR A 10 -36.03 54.32 7.57
C THR A 10 -36.94 53.48 6.67
N SER A 11 -36.98 53.89 5.41
CA SER A 11 -37.72 53.35 4.28
C SER A 11 -37.42 51.86 4.02
N THR A 12 -38.42 51.01 4.24
CA THR A 12 -38.49 49.62 3.75
C THR A 12 -39.38 49.54 2.51
N ILE A 13 -38.91 50.07 1.38
CA ILE A 13 -39.52 49.82 0.07
C ILE A 13 -38.38 49.79 -0.95
N GLY A 14 -37.90 48.60 -1.31
CA GLY A 14 -36.82 48.46 -2.30
C GLY A 14 -36.06 47.14 -2.32
N ASN A 15 -36.62 46.03 -1.80
CA ASN A 15 -35.89 44.75 -1.76
C ASN A 15 -36.62 43.54 -2.36
N GLU A 16 -37.86 43.68 -2.84
CA GLU A 16 -38.57 42.54 -3.45
C GLU A 16 -38.08 42.22 -4.88
N SER A 17 -37.58 43.20 -5.62
CA SER A 17 -37.02 42.96 -6.97
C SER A 17 -35.70 42.18 -6.93
N ASN A 18 -34.85 42.43 -5.93
CA ASN A 18 -33.57 41.72 -5.76
C ASN A 18 -33.76 40.27 -5.29
N LEU A 19 -34.85 39.96 -4.59
CA LEU A 19 -35.15 38.60 -4.12
C LEU A 19 -35.58 37.67 -5.27
N ASN A 20 -36.30 38.19 -6.26
CA ASN A 20 -36.68 37.41 -7.44
C ASN A 20 -35.50 37.16 -8.39
N GLU A 21 -34.55 38.10 -8.47
CA GLU A 21 -33.33 37.92 -9.25
C GLU A 21 -32.35 36.93 -8.59
N LEU A 22 -32.29 36.89 -7.25
CA LEU A 22 -31.50 35.88 -6.55
C LEU A 22 -32.08 34.46 -6.70
N ASN A 23 -33.41 34.32 -6.65
CA ASN A 23 -34.08 33.02 -6.78
C ASN A 23 -33.94 32.42 -8.19
N SER A 24 -33.89 33.26 -9.23
CA SER A 24 -33.66 32.76 -10.60
C SER A 24 -32.24 32.27 -10.82
N VAL A 25 -31.23 32.94 -10.23
CA VAL A 25 -29.82 32.52 -10.32
C VAL A 25 -29.59 31.20 -9.57
N VAL A 26 -30.16 31.04 -8.37
CA VAL A 26 -30.04 29.79 -7.58
C VAL A 26 -30.71 28.60 -8.28
N SER A 27 -31.83 28.84 -8.99
CA SER A 27 -32.50 27.77 -9.75
C SER A 27 -31.65 27.26 -10.92
N VAL A 28 -30.91 28.15 -11.59
CA VAL A 28 -30.04 27.77 -12.73
C VAL A 28 -28.77 27.05 -12.24
N GLU A 29 -28.23 27.43 -11.08
CA GLU A 29 -27.10 26.70 -10.46
C GLU A 29 -27.50 25.29 -10.03
N ASN A 30 -28.71 25.09 -9.51
CA ASN A 30 -29.16 23.75 -9.10
C ASN A 30 -29.39 22.80 -10.30
N GLU A 31 -29.94 23.27 -11.42
CA GLU A 31 -30.08 22.46 -12.64
C GLU A 31 -28.72 22.07 -13.26
N THR A 32 -27.71 22.94 -13.15
CA THR A 32 -26.37 22.63 -13.67
C THR A 32 -25.64 21.59 -12.80
N ILE A 33 -25.87 21.59 -11.49
CA ILE A 33 -25.32 20.57 -10.59
C ILE A 33 -25.95 19.19 -10.85
N THR A 34 -27.27 19.11 -11.04
CA THR A 34 -27.93 17.82 -11.30
C THR A 34 -27.53 17.19 -12.63
N ASN A 35 -27.30 18.01 -13.67
CA ASN A 35 -26.83 17.52 -14.97
C ASN A 35 -25.39 16.97 -14.92
N LEU A 36 -24.53 17.56 -14.07
CA LEU A 36 -23.17 17.06 -13.86
C LEU A 36 -23.13 15.73 -13.09
N GLU A 37 -24.06 15.53 -12.15
CA GLU A 37 -24.18 14.25 -11.44
C GLU A 37 -24.65 13.12 -12.37
N GLU A 38 -25.61 13.39 -13.27
CA GLU A 38 -26.05 12.40 -14.27
C GLU A 38 -24.96 12.04 -15.30
N GLU A 39 -24.17 13.02 -15.75
CA GLU A 39 -23.03 12.74 -16.63
C GLU A 39 -21.93 11.92 -15.94
N ALA A 40 -21.65 12.19 -14.66
CA ALA A 40 -20.70 11.41 -13.88
C ALA A 40 -21.14 9.94 -13.76
N ASP A 41 -22.42 9.70 -13.49
CA ASP A 41 -22.99 8.35 -13.42
C ASP A 41 -22.94 7.62 -14.77
N LEU A 42 -23.20 8.32 -15.89
CA LEU A 42 -23.08 7.76 -17.24
C LEU A 42 -21.64 7.38 -17.60
N ILE A 43 -20.66 8.20 -17.23
CA ILE A 43 -19.24 7.90 -17.43
C ILE A 43 -18.86 6.66 -16.62
N ILE A 44 -19.28 6.57 -15.35
CA ILE A 44 -19.00 5.40 -14.49
C ILE A 44 -19.63 4.13 -15.09
N LYS A 45 -20.86 4.22 -15.61
CA LYS A 45 -21.56 3.11 -16.25
C LYS A 45 -20.91 2.69 -17.57
N ALA A 46 -20.35 3.64 -18.34
CA ALA A 46 -19.65 3.36 -19.59
C ALA A 46 -18.33 2.58 -19.41
N PHE A 47 -17.71 2.66 -18.22
CA PHE A 47 -16.54 1.83 -17.89
C PHE A 47 -16.88 0.37 -17.55
N GLY A 48 -18.15 -0.05 -17.71
CA GLY A 48 -18.57 -1.44 -17.46
C GLY A 48 -18.55 -1.82 -15.98
N ALA A 49 -18.55 -0.82 -15.10
CA ALA A 49 -18.79 -1.01 -13.69
C ALA A 49 -20.31 -1.19 -13.49
N ASP A 50 -20.84 -2.36 -13.82
CA ASP A 50 -22.07 -2.79 -13.20
C ASP A 50 -21.82 -2.73 -11.69
N PHE A 51 -22.55 -1.83 -11.01
CA PHE A 51 -22.47 -1.52 -9.58
C PHE A 51 -22.94 -2.70 -8.71
N GLU A 52 -22.63 -3.94 -9.07
CA GLU A 52 -22.38 -4.90 -8.01
C GLU A 52 -21.21 -4.33 -7.19
N GLU A 53 -21.50 -3.89 -5.96
CA GLU A 53 -20.69 -3.16 -4.95
C GLU A 53 -19.22 -3.60 -4.75
N LYS A 54 -18.72 -4.56 -5.50
CA LYS A 54 -17.42 -5.21 -5.32
C LYS A 54 -16.34 -4.75 -6.30
N ASN A 55 -16.71 -4.08 -7.40
CA ASN A 55 -15.77 -3.86 -8.50
C ASN A 55 -15.01 -2.52 -8.48
N ALA A 56 -15.45 -1.53 -7.71
CA ALA A 56 -14.76 -0.25 -7.57
C ALA A 56 -14.38 0.05 -6.11
N ARG A 57 -13.17 0.57 -5.88
CA ARG A 57 -12.69 0.94 -4.55
C ARG A 57 -11.94 2.26 -4.59
N GLN A 58 -12.14 3.06 -3.54
CA GLN A 58 -11.41 4.28 -3.31
C GLN A 58 -10.09 3.99 -2.58
N CYS A 59 -9.01 4.62 -3.03
CA CYS A 59 -7.71 4.49 -2.38
C CYS A 59 -7.68 5.22 -1.03
N PRO A 60 -7.26 4.57 0.07
CA PRO A 60 -7.25 5.19 1.40
C PRO A 60 -6.24 6.34 1.54
N GLY A 61 -5.25 6.43 0.64
CA GLY A 61 -4.23 7.48 0.68
C GLY A 61 -4.62 8.75 -0.07
N CYS A 62 -5.14 8.64 -1.30
CA CYS A 62 -5.41 9.80 -2.17
C CYS A 62 -6.89 10.03 -2.45
N GLY A 63 -7.78 9.09 -2.12
CA GLY A 63 -9.20 9.24 -2.41
C GLY A 63 -9.59 9.00 -3.88
N GLU A 64 -8.67 8.62 -4.76
CA GLU A 64 -9.03 8.27 -6.15
C GLU A 64 -9.73 6.91 -6.21
N ILE A 65 -10.72 6.79 -7.10
CA ILE A 65 -11.50 5.56 -7.32
C ILE A 65 -10.87 4.75 -8.44
N TYR A 66 -10.71 3.45 -8.20
CA TYR A 66 -10.15 2.51 -9.17
C TYR A 66 -11.08 1.31 -9.37
N ALA A 67 -10.95 0.63 -10.51
CA ALA A 67 -11.62 -0.64 -10.81
C ALA A 67 -10.72 -1.84 -10.49
N GLN A 68 -11.30 -2.95 -10.03
CA GLN A 68 -10.54 -4.14 -9.65
C GLN A 68 -10.03 -4.87 -10.88
N LYS A 69 -8.74 -5.21 -10.89
CA LYS A 69 -8.26 -6.28 -11.76
C LYS A 69 -8.62 -7.64 -11.15
N ILE A 70 -9.34 -8.46 -11.91
CA ILE A 70 -9.77 -9.82 -11.48
C ILE A 70 -8.58 -10.59 -10.89
N GLY A 71 -8.77 -11.14 -9.68
CA GLY A 71 -7.79 -12.00 -9.02
C GLY A 71 -6.67 -11.29 -8.25
N CYS A 72 -6.70 -9.96 -8.11
CA CYS A 72 -5.74 -9.19 -7.33
C CYS A 72 -6.44 -8.53 -6.13
N ASN A 73 -6.08 -8.93 -4.91
CA ASN A 73 -6.57 -8.31 -3.68
C ASN A 73 -5.50 -7.41 -3.05
N TYR A 74 -4.22 -7.57 -3.37
CA TYR A 74 -3.15 -6.70 -2.92
C TYR A 74 -2.77 -5.70 -4.02
N VAL A 75 -3.21 -4.45 -3.87
CA VAL A 75 -3.17 -3.48 -4.96
C VAL A 75 -2.38 -2.25 -4.57
N ARG A 76 -1.61 -1.73 -5.52
CA ARG A 76 -0.85 -0.49 -5.39
C ARG A 76 -1.61 0.62 -6.07
N CYS A 77 -1.75 1.76 -5.39
CA CYS A 77 -2.31 2.97 -5.97
C CYS A 77 -1.52 3.37 -7.23
N PRO A 78 -2.17 3.53 -8.40
CA PRO A 78 -1.52 3.94 -9.64
C PRO A 78 -1.08 5.40 -9.63
N ASN A 79 -1.67 6.25 -8.77
CA ASN A 79 -1.16 7.59 -8.55
C ASN A 79 0.27 7.52 -7.96
N LEU A 80 1.25 7.90 -8.79
CA LEU A 80 2.68 7.85 -8.49
C LEU A 80 3.08 8.68 -7.27
N GLN A 81 2.32 9.73 -6.94
CA GLN A 81 2.56 10.54 -5.74
C GLN A 81 2.06 9.83 -4.47
N CYS A 82 0.93 9.15 -4.56
CA CYS A 82 0.33 8.45 -3.41
C CYS A 82 1.09 7.17 -3.08
N ASN A 83 1.29 6.31 -4.08
CA ASN A 83 2.09 5.09 -3.98
C ASN A 83 1.73 4.15 -2.80
N THR A 84 0.51 4.25 -2.27
CA THR A 84 0.06 3.44 -1.14
C THR A 84 -0.36 2.06 -1.61
N TRP A 85 -0.09 1.05 -0.78
CA TRP A 85 -0.58 -0.32 -0.97
C TRP A 85 -1.79 -0.54 -0.07
N PHE A 86 -2.83 -1.17 -0.60
CA PHE A 86 -4.04 -1.45 0.15
C PHE A 86 -4.68 -2.77 -0.28
N CYS A 87 -5.52 -3.31 0.60
CA CYS A 87 -6.27 -4.52 0.31
C CYS A 87 -7.60 -4.16 -0.38
N TRP A 88 -7.85 -4.71 -1.56
CA TRP A 88 -9.08 -4.45 -2.31
C TRP A 88 -10.34 -4.93 -1.58
N GLY A 89 -10.24 -6.10 -0.94
CA GLY A 89 -11.38 -6.72 -0.26
C GLY A 89 -11.91 -5.86 0.88
N CYS A 90 -11.03 -5.23 1.65
CA CYS A 90 -11.41 -4.46 2.85
C CYS A 90 -11.19 -2.94 2.76
N GLY A 91 -10.49 -2.44 1.74
CA GLY A 91 -10.19 -1.02 1.55
C GLY A 91 -9.18 -0.41 2.52
N LYS A 92 -8.55 -1.21 3.39
CA LYS A 92 -7.59 -0.71 4.39
C LYS A 92 -6.16 -0.67 3.84
N ASP A 93 -5.40 0.30 4.31
CA ASP A 93 -3.99 0.54 4.04
C ASP A 93 -3.10 -0.49 4.77
N ASP A 94 -3.04 -1.69 4.22
CA ASP A 94 -2.25 -2.78 4.81
C ASP A 94 -0.85 -2.87 4.18
N ILE A 95 0.13 -2.29 4.88
CA ILE A 95 1.55 -2.23 4.46
C ILE A 95 2.23 -3.62 4.52
N SER A 96 1.54 -4.68 4.99
CA SER A 96 2.17 -5.98 5.21
C SER A 96 1.32 -7.16 4.77
N TRP A 97 2.01 -8.18 4.23
CA TRP A 97 1.46 -9.50 3.90
C TRP A 97 0.74 -10.18 5.08
N MET A 98 0.99 -9.75 6.31
CA MET A 98 0.33 -10.24 7.51
C MET A 98 -1.20 -10.04 7.48
N HIS A 99 -1.69 -9.05 6.72
CA HIS A 99 -3.13 -8.87 6.53
C HIS A 99 -3.81 -10.14 6.00
N PHE A 100 -3.16 -10.84 5.07
CA PHE A 100 -3.69 -12.05 4.44
C PHE A 100 -3.52 -13.31 5.30
N LEU A 101 -2.70 -13.24 6.35
CA LEU A 101 -2.48 -14.36 7.28
C LEU A 101 -3.46 -14.33 8.46
N VAL A 102 -3.88 -13.14 8.91
CA VAL A 102 -4.67 -12.97 10.15
C VAL A 102 -6.17 -12.74 9.89
N LYS A 103 -6.58 -12.22 8.72
CA LYS A 103 -7.96 -11.75 8.48
C LYS A 103 -8.73 -12.60 7.45
N ARG A 104 -10.03 -12.29 7.30
CA ARG A 104 -10.96 -12.88 6.30
C ARG A 104 -10.59 -12.61 4.84
N CYS A 105 -9.57 -11.78 4.56
CA CYS A 105 -9.16 -11.45 3.20
C CYS A 105 -8.20 -12.51 2.67
N LYS A 106 -8.62 -13.23 1.62
CA LYS A 106 -7.78 -14.24 0.97
C LYS A 106 -6.89 -13.58 -0.08
N PRO A 107 -5.58 -13.87 -0.12
CA PRO A 107 -4.72 -13.38 -1.20
C PRO A 107 -5.19 -13.98 -2.52
N GLY A 108 -5.15 -13.18 -3.58
CA GLY A 108 -5.43 -13.66 -4.93
C GLY A 108 -4.28 -14.52 -5.45
N TYR A 109 -4.56 -15.38 -6.45
CA TYR A 109 -3.54 -16.19 -7.09
C TYR A 109 -2.39 -15.34 -7.68
N GLU A 110 -2.74 -14.21 -8.29
CA GLU A 110 -1.78 -13.24 -8.84
C GLU A 110 -0.91 -12.59 -7.75
N ASP A 111 -1.47 -12.39 -6.55
CA ASP A 111 -0.70 -11.84 -5.42
C ASP A 111 0.35 -12.86 -4.97
N ILE A 112 -0.03 -14.14 -4.85
CA ILE A 112 0.88 -15.24 -4.48
C ILE A 112 2.00 -15.37 -5.51
N LEU A 113 1.67 -15.37 -6.81
CA LEU A 113 2.68 -15.40 -7.87
C LEU A 113 3.64 -14.21 -7.76
N LYS A 114 3.14 -13.02 -7.46
CA LYS A 114 3.98 -11.84 -7.25
C LYS A 114 4.90 -11.99 -6.05
N ALA A 115 4.43 -12.61 -4.97
CA ALA A 115 5.27 -12.93 -3.81
C ALA A 115 6.37 -13.94 -4.15
N LEU A 116 6.13 -14.83 -5.13
CA LEU A 116 7.13 -15.77 -5.63
C LEU A 116 8.10 -15.17 -6.65
N TYR A 117 7.86 -13.98 -7.24
CA TYR A 117 8.79 -13.38 -8.21
C TYR A 117 10.22 -13.21 -7.69
N PRO A 118 10.49 -12.80 -6.44
CA PRO A 118 11.84 -12.77 -5.91
C PRO A 118 12.48 -14.16 -5.90
N LEU A 119 11.73 -15.21 -5.52
CA LEU A 119 12.21 -16.59 -5.56
C LEU A 119 12.54 -17.00 -7.00
N GLN A 120 11.66 -16.68 -7.95
CA GLN A 120 11.92 -16.90 -9.37
C GLN A 120 13.16 -16.13 -9.82
N PHE A 121 13.35 -14.88 -9.41
CA PHE A 121 14.54 -14.11 -9.69
C PHE A 121 15.79 -14.79 -9.12
N PHE A 122 15.78 -15.26 -7.87
CA PHE A 122 16.93 -15.96 -7.28
C PHE A 122 17.24 -17.31 -7.93
N VAL A 123 16.24 -18.02 -8.44
CA VAL A 123 16.43 -19.30 -9.15
C VAL A 123 16.87 -19.09 -10.60
N PHE A 124 16.28 -18.12 -11.30
CA PHE A 124 16.52 -17.90 -12.73
C PHE A 124 17.65 -16.91 -13.03
N LEU A 125 18.03 -16.01 -12.11
CA LEU A 125 19.19 -15.14 -12.27
C LEU A 125 20.50 -15.93 -12.43
N PRO A 126 20.85 -16.93 -11.59
CA PRO A 126 22.05 -17.72 -11.82
C PRO A 126 21.95 -18.52 -13.11
N LEU A 127 20.78 -19.04 -13.49
CA LEU A 127 20.62 -19.77 -14.74
C LEU A 127 20.83 -18.85 -15.97
N SER A 128 20.21 -17.68 -15.97
CA SER A 128 20.33 -16.71 -17.07
C SER A 128 21.73 -16.08 -17.15
N VAL A 129 22.39 -15.85 -16.01
CA VAL A 129 23.78 -15.36 -15.99
C VAL A 129 24.76 -16.44 -16.45
N ASN A 130 24.60 -17.68 -15.98
CA ASN A 130 25.51 -18.76 -16.37
C ASN A 130 25.32 -19.23 -17.83
N PHE A 131 24.10 -19.21 -18.36
CA PHE A 131 23.82 -19.71 -19.71
C PHE A 131 23.56 -18.60 -20.75
N GLY A 132 22.86 -17.53 -20.37
CA GLY A 132 22.47 -16.46 -21.28
C GLY A 132 23.62 -15.50 -21.63
N VAL A 133 24.47 -15.17 -20.66
CA VAL A 133 25.59 -14.25 -20.87
C VAL A 133 26.64 -14.86 -21.82
N PRO A 134 27.10 -16.11 -21.66
CA PRO A 134 28.03 -16.70 -22.63
C PRO A 134 27.45 -16.81 -24.04
N ALA A 135 26.16 -17.17 -24.18
CA ALA A 135 25.49 -17.23 -25.49
C ALA A 135 25.39 -15.85 -26.16
N TYR A 136 25.08 -14.82 -25.40
CA TYR A 136 25.03 -13.44 -25.88
C TYR A 136 26.43 -12.93 -26.32
N PHE A 137 27.46 -13.19 -25.52
CA PHE A 137 28.84 -12.83 -25.87
C PHE A 137 29.35 -13.61 -27.08
N ALA A 138 29.05 -14.90 -27.19
CA ALA A 138 29.42 -15.73 -28.34
C ALA A 138 28.86 -15.18 -29.67
N LYS A 139 27.67 -14.58 -29.64
CA LYS A 139 27.02 -13.94 -30.79
C LYS A 139 27.60 -12.56 -31.12
N ARG A 140 28.02 -11.78 -30.12
CA ARG A 140 28.45 -10.38 -30.30
C ARG A 140 29.95 -10.22 -30.56
N THR A 141 30.80 -11.15 -30.12
CA THR A 141 32.24 -11.08 -30.44
C THR A 141 32.50 -11.57 -31.87
N GLN A 142 32.67 -10.63 -32.79
CA GLN A 142 33.17 -10.85 -34.15
C GLN A 142 34.70 -11.11 -34.17
N ILE A 143 35.22 -11.76 -33.12
CA ILE A 143 36.64 -12.12 -33.01
C ILE A 143 36.78 -13.47 -33.73
N ASN A 144 37.43 -13.45 -34.88
CA ASN A 144 37.61 -14.62 -35.77
C ASN A 144 38.52 -15.72 -35.19
N SER A 145 39.11 -15.51 -34.01
CA SER A 145 39.95 -16.50 -33.36
C SER A 145 39.11 -17.45 -32.52
N VAL A 146 38.83 -18.63 -33.08
CA VAL A 146 38.24 -19.80 -32.39
C VAL A 146 38.95 -20.07 -31.06
N LEU A 147 40.27 -19.85 -31.03
CA LEU A 147 41.13 -20.07 -29.88
C LEU A 147 40.78 -19.17 -28.68
N VAL A 148 40.44 -17.89 -28.93
CA VAL A 148 40.02 -16.95 -27.87
C VAL A 148 38.68 -17.38 -27.25
N LYS A 149 37.75 -17.89 -28.07
CA LYS A 149 36.45 -18.39 -27.59
C LYS A 149 36.61 -19.63 -26.70
N ILE A 150 37.49 -20.55 -27.09
CA ILE A 150 37.81 -21.75 -26.30
C ILE A 150 38.47 -21.34 -24.98
N CYS A 151 39.47 -20.46 -25.00
CA CYS A 151 40.12 -19.98 -23.78
C CYS A 151 39.14 -19.27 -22.83
N LEU A 152 38.26 -18.40 -23.36
CA LEU A 152 37.24 -17.72 -22.56
C LEU A 152 36.28 -18.72 -21.91
N PHE A 153 35.84 -19.75 -22.66
CA PHE A 153 34.96 -20.78 -22.13
C PHE A 153 35.62 -21.60 -21.01
N VAL A 154 36.89 -22.00 -21.21
CA VAL A 154 37.66 -22.75 -20.20
C VAL A 154 37.87 -21.94 -18.91
N VAL A 155 37.99 -20.61 -19.00
CA VAL A 155 38.14 -19.74 -17.82
C VAL A 155 36.79 -19.41 -17.16
N LEU A 156 35.73 -19.18 -17.94
CA LEU A 156 34.42 -18.82 -17.40
C LEU A 156 33.68 -20.01 -16.76
N LEU A 157 33.89 -21.24 -17.25
CA LEU A 157 33.25 -22.44 -16.71
C LEU A 157 33.56 -22.69 -15.22
N PRO A 158 34.82 -22.69 -14.74
CA PRO A 158 35.10 -22.87 -13.32
C PRO A 158 34.59 -21.70 -12.49
N ILE A 159 34.65 -20.46 -12.99
CA ILE A 159 34.12 -19.27 -12.29
C ILE A 159 32.59 -19.39 -12.10
N GLY A 160 31.86 -19.73 -13.17
CA GLY A 160 30.42 -19.95 -13.12
C GLY A 160 30.03 -21.10 -12.20
N SER A 161 30.81 -22.19 -12.20
CA SER A 161 30.60 -23.32 -11.30
C SER A 161 30.81 -22.94 -9.82
N ALA A 162 31.86 -22.17 -9.51
CA ALA A 162 32.14 -21.70 -8.16
C ALA A 162 31.06 -20.75 -7.65
N LEU A 163 30.59 -19.82 -8.49
CA LEU A 163 29.47 -18.93 -8.17
C LEU A 163 28.16 -19.71 -7.95
N SER A 164 27.92 -20.76 -8.75
CA SER A 164 26.74 -21.60 -8.60
C SER A 164 26.75 -22.36 -7.27
N VAL A 165 27.89 -22.96 -6.90
CA VAL A 165 28.04 -23.62 -5.59
C VAL A 165 27.90 -22.62 -4.44
N LEU A 166 28.49 -21.43 -4.57
CA LEU A 166 28.38 -20.38 -3.56
C LEU A 166 26.92 -19.90 -3.38
N SER A 167 26.14 -19.85 -4.46
CA SER A 167 24.72 -19.46 -4.42
C SER A 167 23.82 -20.49 -3.72
N LEU A 168 24.24 -21.76 -3.66
CA LEU A 168 23.50 -22.81 -2.94
C LEU A 168 23.69 -22.71 -1.43
N PHE A 169 24.79 -22.11 -0.95
CA PHE A 169 25.10 -21.97 0.48
C PHE A 169 24.01 -21.25 1.30
N PRO A 170 23.45 -20.10 0.88
CA PRO A 170 22.35 -19.47 1.63
C PRO A 170 21.07 -20.31 1.59
N ILE A 171 20.79 -21.01 0.48
CA ILE A 171 19.60 -21.86 0.36
C ILE A 171 19.70 -23.05 1.31
N THR A 172 20.86 -23.71 1.35
CA THR A 172 21.09 -24.82 2.28
C THR A 172 21.06 -24.33 3.73
N PHE A 173 21.59 -23.15 4.02
CA PHE A 173 21.52 -22.56 5.37
C PHE A 173 20.09 -22.26 5.81
N ILE A 174 19.26 -21.66 4.93
CA ILE A 174 17.84 -21.41 5.22
C ILE A 174 17.09 -22.74 5.43
N TRP A 175 17.38 -23.75 4.60
CA TRP A 175 16.76 -25.06 4.73
C TRP A 175 17.15 -25.77 6.03
N LEU A 176 18.43 -25.73 6.41
CA LEU A 176 18.92 -26.26 7.69
C LEU A 176 18.31 -25.52 8.89
N PHE A 177 18.17 -24.19 8.80
CA PHE A 177 17.53 -23.41 9.83
C PHE A 177 16.04 -23.78 9.98
N TYR A 178 15.32 -23.92 8.87
CA TYR A 178 13.93 -24.37 8.88
C TYR A 178 13.77 -25.78 9.47
N LEU A 179 14.68 -26.69 9.10
CA LEU A 179 14.74 -28.04 9.65
C LEU A 179 15.03 -28.01 11.15
N ALA A 180 15.98 -27.19 11.62
CA ALA A 180 16.26 -27.00 13.04
C ALA A 180 15.04 -26.48 13.82
N LEU A 181 14.32 -25.49 13.29
CA LEU A 181 13.05 -25.01 13.88
C LEU A 181 11.98 -26.11 13.91
N SER A 182 11.93 -26.96 12.90
CA SER A 182 11.01 -28.10 12.85
C SER A 182 11.37 -29.15 13.91
N PHE A 183 12.67 -29.40 14.17
CA PHE A 183 13.13 -30.24 15.27
C PHE A 183 12.84 -29.65 16.64
N VAL A 184 12.95 -28.33 16.81
CA VAL A 184 12.54 -27.65 18.04
C VAL A 184 11.05 -27.86 18.33
N LYS A 185 10.20 -27.91 17.30
CA LYS A 185 8.77 -28.25 17.44
C LYS A 185 8.49 -29.72 17.83
N LEU A 186 9.42 -30.64 17.56
CA LEU A 186 9.29 -32.05 17.95
C LEU A 186 9.52 -32.28 19.46
N ILE A 187 10.07 -31.29 20.18
CA ILE A 187 10.16 -31.34 21.64
C ILE A 187 8.75 -31.20 22.22
N PRO A 188 8.21 -32.20 22.94
CA PRO A 188 6.81 -32.21 23.39
C PRO A 188 6.46 -30.98 24.25
N ILE A 189 7.42 -30.45 25.01
CA ILE A 189 7.26 -29.25 25.83
C ILE A 189 7.07 -28.00 24.95
N VAL A 190 7.87 -27.85 23.88
CA VAL A 190 7.78 -26.69 22.98
C VAL A 190 6.51 -26.78 22.13
N GLY A 191 6.16 -27.99 21.69
CA GLY A 191 4.89 -28.24 21.00
C GLY A 191 3.69 -27.84 21.86
N GLN A 192 3.68 -28.20 23.15
CA GLN A 192 2.64 -27.80 24.09
C GLN A 192 2.58 -26.28 24.30
N ILE A 193 3.73 -25.61 24.44
CA ILE A 193 3.78 -24.14 24.58
C ILE A 193 3.28 -23.45 23.31
N SER A 194 3.69 -23.91 22.12
CA SER A 194 3.23 -23.37 20.84
C SER A 194 1.72 -23.54 20.68
N MET A 195 1.19 -24.70 21.03
CA MET A 195 -0.26 -24.96 20.97
C MET A 195 -1.02 -24.10 21.97
N LEU A 196 -0.46 -23.86 23.16
CA LEU A 196 -1.05 -22.98 24.17
C LEU A 196 -1.01 -21.51 23.74
N PHE A 197 0.02 -21.10 23.00
CA PHE A 197 0.11 -19.77 22.40
C PHE A 197 -0.90 -19.60 21.26
N GLU A 198 -1.01 -20.56 20.34
CA GLU A 198 -2.02 -20.57 19.27
C GLU A 198 -3.44 -20.60 19.84
N PHE A 199 -3.67 -21.38 20.90
CA PHE A 199 -4.95 -21.41 21.60
C PHE A 199 -5.26 -20.12 22.35
N ALA A 200 -4.25 -19.49 22.98
CA ALA A 200 -4.40 -18.18 23.60
C ALA A 200 -4.70 -17.08 22.57
N GLU A 201 -4.04 -17.08 21.41
CA GLU A 201 -4.36 -16.20 20.29
C GLU A 201 -5.78 -16.46 19.76
N TYR A 202 -6.17 -17.72 19.62
CA TYR A 202 -7.52 -18.11 19.21
C TYR A 202 -8.58 -17.61 20.20
N ILE A 203 -8.42 -17.85 21.50
CA ILE A 203 -9.36 -17.36 22.52
C ILE A 203 -9.40 -15.83 22.55
N THR A 204 -8.24 -15.17 22.57
CA THR A 204 -8.20 -13.70 22.60
C THR A 204 -8.79 -13.09 21.33
N SER A 205 -8.77 -13.79 20.19
CA SER A 205 -9.45 -13.37 18.97
C SER A 205 -10.98 -13.29 19.11
N PHE A 206 -11.62 -14.17 19.89
CA PHE A 206 -13.06 -14.08 20.17
C PHE A 206 -13.45 -12.84 20.95
N PHE A 207 -12.56 -12.37 21.82
CA PHE A 207 -12.76 -11.15 22.60
C PHE A 207 -12.29 -9.88 21.86
N GLY A 208 -11.92 -9.98 20.58
CA GLY A 208 -11.43 -8.85 19.79
C GLY A 208 -9.99 -8.42 20.11
N TYR A 209 -9.27 -9.21 20.92
CA TYR A 209 -7.88 -8.97 21.33
C TYR A 209 -6.84 -9.73 20.50
N GLY A 210 -7.23 -10.36 19.39
CA GLY A 210 -6.33 -11.18 18.55
C GLY A 210 -5.10 -10.46 17.98
N ASP A 211 -4.97 -9.15 18.18
CA ASP A 211 -3.80 -8.34 17.84
C ASP A 211 -3.35 -7.47 19.03
N TRP A 212 -3.34 -8.03 20.24
CA TRP A 212 -2.84 -7.34 21.44
C TRP A 212 -1.43 -6.78 21.22
N PHE A 213 -0.53 -7.57 20.62
CA PHE A 213 0.85 -7.15 20.39
C PHE A 213 0.94 -6.01 19.37
N GLY A 214 0.14 -6.04 18.30
CA GLY A 214 0.03 -4.92 17.37
C GLY A 214 -0.63 -3.70 18.01
N SER A 215 -1.59 -3.89 18.92
CA SER A 215 -2.20 -2.81 19.70
C SER A 215 -1.19 -2.11 20.63
N TYR A 216 -0.38 -2.89 21.35
CA TYR A 216 0.71 -2.36 22.18
C TYR A 216 1.74 -1.60 21.34
N LYS A 217 2.11 -2.15 20.17
CA LYS A 217 3.04 -1.50 19.25
C LYS A 217 2.48 -0.19 18.69
N ARG A 218 1.20 -0.14 18.30
CA ARG A 218 0.52 1.08 17.85
C ARG A 218 0.46 2.15 18.95
N ALA A 219 0.22 1.75 20.20
CA ALA A 219 0.24 2.67 21.33
C ALA A 219 1.65 3.26 21.58
N GLU A 220 2.70 2.44 21.44
CA GLU A 220 4.10 2.88 21.52
C GLU A 220 4.44 3.89 20.41
N GLU A 221 4.05 3.59 19.17
CA GLU A 221 4.26 4.46 18.01
C GLU A 221 3.48 5.78 18.13
N GLY A 222 2.24 5.75 18.63
CA GLY A 222 1.46 6.94 18.94
C GLY A 222 2.15 7.87 19.95
N ARG A 223 2.69 7.31 21.03
CA ARG A 223 3.48 8.08 22.02
C ARG A 223 4.74 8.70 21.42
N ARG A 224 5.40 8.02 20.47
CA ARG A 224 6.57 8.58 19.76
C ARG A 224 6.18 9.71 18.83
N ALA A 225 5.10 9.55 18.07
CA ALA A 225 4.56 10.58 17.18
C ALA A 225 4.14 11.83 17.97
N GLU A 226 3.51 11.66 19.13
CA GLU A 226 3.10 12.77 19.98
C GLU A 226 4.30 13.52 20.58
N ARG A 227 5.35 12.80 21.03
CA ARG A 227 6.61 13.45 21.46
C ARG A 227 7.26 14.23 20.32
N ALA A 228 7.20 13.73 19.08
CA ALA A 228 7.72 14.43 17.91
C ALA A 228 6.92 15.71 17.60
N ARG A 229 5.58 15.65 17.64
CA ARG A 229 4.70 16.83 17.49
C ARG A 229 4.97 17.88 18.57
N ASN A 230 5.08 17.46 19.82
CA ASN A 230 5.39 18.36 20.94
C ASN A 230 6.77 19.02 20.81
N ARG A 231 7.76 18.32 20.25
CA ARG A 231 9.07 18.92 19.94
C ARG A 231 8.97 19.97 18.83
N LEU A 232 8.24 19.68 17.74
CA LEU A 232 8.03 20.64 16.65
C LEU A 232 7.31 21.90 17.14
N HIS A 233 6.24 21.74 17.92
CA HIS A 233 5.49 22.87 18.48
C HIS A 233 6.36 23.77 19.37
N ARG A 234 7.25 23.19 20.19
CA ARG A 234 8.22 23.96 21.00
C ARG A 234 9.22 24.72 20.13
N LEU A 235 9.67 24.14 19.03
CA LEU A 235 10.59 24.81 18.09
C LEU A 235 9.90 25.97 17.36
N GLU A 236 8.63 25.81 16.97
CA GLU A 236 7.84 26.89 16.38
C GLU A 236 7.62 28.05 17.36
N GLN A 237 7.28 27.76 18.62
CA GLN A 237 7.16 28.79 19.65
C GLN A 237 8.47 29.56 19.86
N ARG A 238 9.62 28.87 19.84
CA ARG A 238 10.95 29.52 19.90
C ARG A 238 11.20 30.42 18.69
N LYS A 239 10.88 29.96 17.48
CA LYS A 239 11.00 30.77 16.26
C LYS A 239 10.14 32.04 16.31
N ARG A 240 8.92 31.95 16.87
CA ARG A 240 8.02 33.12 17.03
C ARG A 240 8.60 34.16 18.00
N ARG A 241 9.18 33.75 19.13
CA ARG A 241 9.78 34.68 20.10
C ARG A 241 10.99 35.44 19.56
N ILE A 242 11.78 34.83 18.67
CA ILE A 242 12.96 35.47 18.06
C ILE A 242 12.56 36.49 16.99
N LYS A 243 11.37 36.36 16.38
CA LYS A 243 10.91 37.21 15.27
C LYS A 243 10.17 38.49 15.69
N THR A 244 9.91 38.70 16.96
CA THR A 244 9.36 39.95 17.51
C THR A 244 10.50 40.84 18.00
N PRO A 245 11.01 41.78 17.17
CA PRO A 245 11.88 42.86 17.63
C PRO A 245 11.12 43.88 18.48
#